data_AF-A0A9Q3FEQ6-F1
#
_entry.id   AF-A0A9Q3FEQ6-F1
#
_cell.length_a   1.000
_cell.length_b   1.000
_cell.length_c   1.000
_cell.angle_alpha   90.00
_cell.angle_beta   90.00
_cell.angle_gamma   90.00
#
_symmetry.space_group_name_H-M   'P 1'
#
loop_
_entity.id
_entity.type
_entity.pdbx_description
1 polymer ?
#
loop_
_entity_poly.entity_id
_entity_poly.type
_entity_poly.pdbx_seq_one_letter_code
_entity_poly.pdbx_strand_id
1 'polypeptide(L)'
;MLQKGWNPQLPTDTLRKYLIEVHPTASSFKIMLDKVKNHAKQCGDGAFNYAKQMWDKSHKVPHFKVRDLALVSTMKFNNIRGPKKLKDSYVGPFVIVSLHGTNAVQVELSADKELFPLRNPAPLTVPPMEQDEDRNIKKVIKERRLRGKNPREYLVRYRNPVHEDEWLAESEIYDSDKLLRRFRHERRPQA
;
A
#
# COMPACT_ATOMS: atom_id res chain seq x y z
N MET A 1 4.31 -20.94 -72.27
CA MET A 1 3.30 -19.88 -72.01
C MET A 1 2.35 -20.38 -70.94
N LEU A 2 2.42 -19.83 -69.72
CA LEU A 2 1.62 -20.25 -68.56
C LEU A 2 0.29 -19.47 -68.57
N GLN A 3 -0.85 -20.16 -68.73
CA GLN A 3 -2.16 -19.52 -68.66
C GLN A 3 -2.41 -19.07 -67.21
N LYS A 4 -2.49 -17.75 -67.00
CA LYS A 4 -2.89 -17.13 -65.72
C LYS A 4 -4.32 -17.58 -65.39
N GLY A 5 -4.46 -18.43 -64.38
CA GLY A 5 -5.76 -18.84 -63.84
C GLY A 5 -6.57 -17.63 -63.39
N TRP A 6 -7.81 -17.55 -63.84
CA TRP A 6 -8.77 -16.54 -63.42
C TRP A 6 -9.16 -16.84 -61.98
N ASN A 7 -8.77 -15.96 -61.05
CA ASN A 7 -9.10 -16.12 -59.64
C ASN A 7 -10.40 -15.32 -59.38
N PRO A 8 -11.58 -15.96 -59.30
CA PRO A 8 -12.84 -15.24 -59.17
C PRO A 8 -12.83 -14.45 -57.86
N GLN A 9 -12.94 -13.12 -57.95
CA GLN A 9 -13.17 -12.31 -56.76
C GLN A 9 -14.60 -12.55 -56.30
N LEU A 10 -14.74 -13.09 -55.10
CA LEU A 10 -16.03 -13.27 -54.44
C LEU A 10 -16.74 -11.90 -54.35
N PRO A 11 -18.05 -11.82 -54.67
CA PRO A 11 -18.79 -10.58 -54.56
C PRO A 11 -18.91 -10.17 -53.08
N THR A 12 -18.06 -9.24 -52.67
CA THR A 12 -17.97 -8.71 -51.30
C THR A 12 -19.27 -8.08 -50.81
N ASP A 13 -20.16 -7.70 -51.73
CA ASP A 13 -21.45 -7.09 -51.42
C ASP A 13 -22.48 -8.09 -50.85
N THR A 14 -22.27 -9.39 -51.04
CA THR A 14 -23.14 -10.42 -50.44
C THR A 14 -22.83 -10.67 -48.96
N LEU A 15 -21.61 -10.41 -48.51
CA LEU A 15 -21.19 -10.57 -47.11
C LEU A 15 -21.67 -9.41 -46.22
N ARG A 16 -22.05 -8.26 -46.79
CA ARG A 16 -22.60 -7.12 -46.05
C ARG A 16 -24.10 -7.25 -45.75
N LYS A 17 -24.78 -8.28 -46.26
CA LYS A 17 -26.21 -8.55 -45.98
C LYS A 17 -26.52 -8.87 -44.52
N TYR A 18 -25.50 -9.18 -43.71
CA TYR A 18 -25.62 -9.49 -42.28
C TYR A 18 -25.07 -8.40 -41.36
N LEU A 19 -24.63 -7.24 -41.88
CA LEU A 19 -24.48 -6.09 -41.00
C LEU A 19 -25.89 -5.67 -40.59
N ILE A 20 -26.18 -5.79 -39.30
CA ILE A 20 -27.41 -5.29 -38.69
C ILE A 20 -27.58 -3.84 -39.17
N GLU A 21 -28.54 -3.60 -40.06
CA GLU A 21 -28.98 -2.25 -40.38
C GLU A 21 -29.53 -1.67 -39.09
N VAL A 22 -28.68 -0.93 -38.37
CA VAL A 22 -29.08 -0.26 -37.14
C VAL A 22 -30.17 0.71 -37.55
N HIS A 23 -31.41 0.42 -37.13
CA HIS A 23 -32.55 1.26 -37.43
C HIS A 23 -32.18 2.72 -37.09
N PRO A 24 -32.50 3.70 -37.96
CA PRO A 24 -32.04 5.09 -37.79
C PRO A 24 -32.38 5.66 -36.40
N THR A 25 -33.48 5.22 -35.78
CA THR A 25 -33.84 5.55 -34.39
C THR A 25 -32.80 5.10 -33.35
N ALA A 26 -32.23 3.90 -33.48
CA ALA A 26 -31.20 3.40 -32.56
C ALA A 26 -29.89 4.18 -32.71
N SER A 27 -29.55 4.61 -33.93
CA SER A 27 -28.41 5.50 -34.17
C SER A 27 -28.61 6.86 -33.51
N SER A 28 -29.80 7.47 -33.68
CA SER A 28 -30.17 8.73 -33.02
C SER A 28 -30.13 8.62 -31.50
N PHE A 29 -30.61 7.50 -30.94
CA PHE A 29 -30.58 7.25 -29.50
C PHE A 29 -29.14 7.12 -28.96
N LYS A 30 -28.26 6.42 -29.68
CA LYS A 30 -26.84 6.35 -29.33
C LYS A 30 -26.19 7.74 -29.29
N ILE A 31 -26.43 8.56 -30.32
CA ILE A 31 -25.92 9.94 -30.36
C ILE A 31 -26.42 10.74 -29.15
N MET A 32 -27.69 10.56 -28.77
CA MET A 32 -28.25 11.18 -27.57
C MET A 32 -27.52 10.72 -26.30
N LEU A 33 -27.30 9.42 -26.12
CA LEU A 33 -26.58 8.87 -24.96
C LEU A 33 -25.14 9.36 -24.90
N ASP A 34 -24.44 9.40 -26.02
CA ASP A 34 -23.07 9.90 -26.09
C ASP A 34 -23.01 11.38 -25.72
N LYS A 35 -23.97 12.20 -26.18
CA LYS A 35 -24.09 13.61 -25.77
C LYS A 35 -24.34 13.75 -24.28
N VAL A 36 -25.27 12.98 -23.72
CA VAL A 36 -25.57 13.00 -22.27
C VAL A 36 -24.35 12.59 -21.45
N LYS A 37 -23.63 11.54 -21.88
CA LYS A 37 -22.41 11.09 -21.22
C LYS A 37 -21.31 12.14 -21.26
N ASN A 38 -21.10 12.79 -22.40
CA ASN A 38 -20.10 13.85 -22.54
C ASN A 38 -20.47 15.08 -21.71
N HIS A 39 -21.74 15.45 -21.68
CA HIS A 39 -22.23 16.54 -20.83
C HIS A 39 -22.03 16.21 -19.33
N ALA A 40 -22.37 15.00 -18.89
CA ALA A 40 -22.15 14.58 -17.51
C ALA A 40 -20.67 14.63 -17.10
N LYS A 41 -19.77 14.21 -18.00
CA LYS A 41 -18.31 14.36 -17.79
C LYS A 41 -17.91 15.83 -17.66
N GLN A 42 -18.36 16.68 -18.59
CA GLN A 42 -18.07 18.12 -18.54
C GLN A 42 -18.59 18.78 -17.26
N CYS A 43 -19.78 18.40 -16.78
CA CYS A 43 -20.29 18.88 -15.50
C CYS A 43 -19.40 18.44 -14.33
N GLY A 44 -18.95 17.18 -14.31
CA GLY A 44 -18.02 16.68 -13.29
C GLY A 44 -16.69 17.43 -13.29
N ASP A 45 -16.08 17.58 -14.47
CA ASP A 45 -14.81 18.30 -14.63
C ASP A 45 -14.97 19.79 -14.28
N GLY A 46 -16.08 20.42 -14.67
CA GLY A 46 -16.41 21.80 -14.35
C GLY A 46 -16.56 22.02 -12.84
N ALA A 47 -17.28 21.14 -12.14
CA ALA A 47 -17.43 21.19 -10.69
C ALA A 47 -16.09 21.02 -9.97
N PHE A 48 -15.27 20.05 -10.41
CA PHE A 48 -13.93 19.83 -9.85
C PHE A 48 -13.02 21.05 -10.05
N ASN A 49 -12.99 21.59 -11.27
CA ASN A 49 -12.17 22.77 -11.59
C ASN A 49 -12.63 24.01 -10.81
N TYR A 50 -13.94 24.20 -10.65
CA TYR A 50 -14.49 25.27 -9.83
C TYR A 50 -14.04 25.15 -8.38
N ALA A 51 -14.21 23.95 -7.78
CA ALA A 51 -13.77 23.69 -6.40
C ALA A 51 -12.26 23.93 -6.23
N LYS A 52 -11.44 23.45 -7.17
CA LYS A 52 -10.00 23.66 -7.19
C LYS A 52 -9.65 25.15 -7.25
N GLN A 53 -10.26 25.91 -8.16
CA GLN A 53 -10.02 27.35 -8.26
C GLN A 53 -10.41 28.12 -7.00
N MET A 54 -11.55 27.77 -6.38
CA MET A 54 -11.99 28.40 -5.13
C MET A 54 -11.05 28.06 -3.98
N TRP A 55 -10.54 26.84 -3.95
CA TRP A 55 -9.53 26.41 -2.99
C TRP A 55 -8.22 27.19 -3.19
N ASP A 56 -7.66 27.19 -4.40
CA ASP A 56 -6.40 27.86 -4.72
C ASP A 56 -6.47 29.39 -4.49
N LYS A 57 -7.63 30.03 -4.72
CA LYS A 57 -7.84 31.45 -4.43
C LYS A 57 -7.83 31.76 -2.93
N SER A 58 -8.39 30.88 -2.11
CA SER A 58 -8.53 31.09 -0.67
C SER A 58 -7.34 30.57 0.14
N HIS A 59 -6.65 29.54 -0.35
CA HIS A 59 -5.57 28.87 0.37
C HIS A 59 -4.21 29.30 -0.18
N LYS A 60 -3.47 30.06 0.63
CA LYS A 60 -2.06 30.36 0.37
C LYS A 60 -1.21 29.35 1.14
N VAL A 61 -0.29 28.69 0.44
CA VAL A 61 0.68 27.82 1.09
C VAL A 61 1.62 28.71 1.91
N PRO A 62 1.68 28.53 3.24
CA PRO A 62 2.58 29.32 4.07
C PRO A 62 4.03 28.90 3.79
N HIS A 63 4.92 29.88 3.63
CA HIS A 63 6.34 29.63 3.46
C HIS A 63 7.04 29.70 4.82
N PHE A 64 7.56 28.57 5.29
CA PHE A 64 8.30 28.48 6.55
C PHE A 64 9.77 28.15 6.28
N LYS A 65 10.69 28.73 7.07
CA LYS A 65 12.10 28.33 7.10
C LYS A 65 12.43 27.65 8.42
N VAL A 66 13.40 26.75 8.37
CA VAL A 66 13.96 26.14 9.58
C VAL A 66 14.57 27.25 10.44
N ARG A 67 14.31 27.22 11.74
CA ARG A 67 14.61 28.24 12.76
C ARG A 67 13.73 29.48 12.78
N ASP A 68 12.70 29.59 11.93
CA ASP A 68 11.71 30.66 12.10
C ASP A 68 10.92 30.44 13.41
N LEU A 69 10.44 31.54 13.99
CA LEU A 69 9.55 31.52 15.15
C LEU A 69 8.11 31.47 14.68
N ALA A 70 7.36 30.45 15.09
CA ALA A 70 5.97 30.24 14.72
C ALA A 70 5.06 30.17 15.95
N LEU A 71 3.86 30.76 15.81
CA LEU A 71 2.78 30.63 16.77
C LEU A 71 1.97 29.37 16.47
N VAL A 72 1.67 28.57 17.49
CA VAL A 72 0.85 27.36 17.33
C VAL A 72 -0.59 27.66 17.76
N SER A 73 -1.55 27.38 16.87
CA SER A 73 -2.98 27.58 17.16
C SER A 73 -3.49 26.56 18.18
N THR A 74 -4.18 27.03 19.21
CA THR A 74 -4.72 26.18 20.29
C THR A 74 -6.09 25.59 19.98
N MET A 75 -6.69 25.91 18.83
CA MET A 75 -8.09 25.57 18.50
C MET A 75 -8.39 24.07 18.62
N LYS A 76 -7.41 23.21 18.31
CA LYS A 76 -7.53 21.75 18.36
C LYS A 76 -6.81 21.11 19.56
N PHE A 77 -6.26 21.89 20.49
CA PHE A 77 -5.51 21.38 21.63
C PHE A 77 -6.40 21.21 22.85
N ASN A 78 -6.68 19.95 23.19
CA ASN A 78 -7.41 19.59 24.41
C ASN A 78 -6.52 19.61 25.66
N ASN A 79 -5.20 19.50 25.48
CA ASN A 79 -4.22 19.31 26.56
C ASN A 79 -3.66 20.62 27.16
N ILE A 80 -4.19 21.77 26.74
CA ILE A 80 -3.81 23.09 27.28
C ILE A 80 -4.69 23.40 28.49
N ARG A 81 -4.07 23.90 29.55
CA ARG A 81 -4.71 24.25 30.84
C ARG A 81 -5.77 25.34 30.65
N GLY A 82 -6.87 25.23 31.40
CA GLY A 82 -7.91 26.27 31.50
C GLY A 82 -9.20 26.02 30.69
N PRO A 83 -10.26 26.81 30.95
CA PRO A 83 -11.55 26.66 30.28
C PRO A 83 -11.47 27.13 28.82
N LYS A 84 -12.15 26.42 27.90
CA LYS A 84 -12.08 26.64 26.43
C LYS A 84 -12.25 28.10 25.99
N LYS A 85 -13.05 28.89 26.71
CA LYS A 85 -13.35 30.30 26.40
C LYS A 85 -12.24 31.28 26.80
N LEU A 86 -11.35 30.87 27.70
CA LEU A 86 -10.29 31.70 28.26
C LEU A 86 -8.89 31.23 27.80
N LYS A 87 -8.84 30.31 26.84
CA LYS A 87 -7.60 29.86 26.22
C LYS A 87 -7.17 30.88 25.17
N ASP A 88 -5.90 31.25 25.19
CA ASP A 88 -5.32 32.04 24.12
C ASP A 88 -5.45 31.28 22.79
N SER A 89 -5.85 31.96 21.72
CA SER A 89 -6.06 31.33 20.40
C SER A 89 -4.76 30.82 19.78
N TYR A 90 -3.64 31.39 20.21
CA TYR A 90 -2.29 31.06 19.77
C TYR A 90 -1.35 31.04 20.96
N VAL A 91 -0.38 30.14 20.91
CA VAL A 91 0.57 29.94 22.00
C VAL A 91 1.99 29.92 21.46
N GLY A 92 2.87 30.63 22.19
CA GLY A 92 4.33 30.68 22.07
C GLY A 92 4.85 31.22 20.75
N PRO A 93 6.00 31.92 20.70
CA PRO A 93 6.88 31.80 19.55
C PRO A 93 7.74 30.56 19.75
N PHE A 94 7.51 29.52 18.96
CA PHE A 94 8.30 28.30 19.00
C PHE A 94 9.21 28.18 17.78
N VAL A 95 10.38 27.59 17.98
CA VAL A 95 11.38 27.44 16.92
C VAL A 95 11.02 26.25 16.03
N ILE A 96 11.01 26.47 14.72
CA ILE A 96 10.86 25.40 13.73
C ILE A 96 12.15 24.58 13.63
N VAL A 97 12.08 23.29 13.93
CA VAL A 97 13.23 22.36 13.90
C VAL A 97 13.39 21.72 12.53
N SER A 98 12.30 21.24 11.95
CA SER A 98 12.32 20.57 10.65
C SER A 98 11.01 20.78 9.89
N LEU A 99 11.09 20.76 8.57
CA LEU A 99 9.95 20.86 7.67
C LEU A 99 9.60 19.46 7.18
N HIS A 100 8.37 19.02 7.44
CA HIS A 100 7.82 17.75 6.95
C HIS A 100 6.88 18.06 5.77
N GLY A 101 7.46 18.26 4.59
CA GLY A 101 6.70 18.67 3.40
C GLY A 101 6.32 20.15 3.38
N THR A 102 5.30 20.51 2.60
CA THR A 102 4.90 21.91 2.36
C THR A 102 4.05 22.50 3.49
N ASN A 103 3.25 21.69 4.17
CA ASN A 103 2.25 22.16 5.13
C ASN A 103 2.43 21.64 6.56
N ALA A 104 3.40 20.76 6.81
CA ALA A 104 3.67 20.22 8.14
C ALA A 104 5.07 20.61 8.60
N VAL A 105 5.12 21.04 9.86
CA VAL A 105 6.33 21.60 10.47
C VAL A 105 6.49 20.99 11.84
N GLN A 106 7.72 20.56 12.16
CA GLN A 106 8.09 20.14 13.49
C GLN A 106 8.64 21.33 14.25
N VAL A 107 8.10 21.52 15.45
CA VAL A 107 8.37 22.67 16.28
C VAL A 107 8.90 22.18 17.62
N GLU A 108 9.95 22.85 18.12
CA GLU A 108 10.47 22.61 19.46
C GLU A 108 9.60 23.35 20.47
N LEU A 109 8.88 22.59 21.28
CA LEU A 109 8.19 23.12 22.43
C LEU A 109 9.21 23.11 23.58
N SER A 110 9.82 24.26 23.87
CA SER A 110 10.58 24.47 25.10
C SER A 110 9.76 23.98 26.29
N ALA A 111 10.42 23.49 27.34
CA ALA A 111 9.84 22.70 28.44
C ALA A 111 8.89 23.48 29.38
N ASP A 112 8.00 24.29 28.84
CA ASP A 112 6.94 25.00 29.52
C ASP A 112 5.85 24.00 29.94
N LYS A 113 6.14 23.28 31.03
CA LYS A 113 5.19 22.38 31.71
C LYS A 113 3.90 23.09 32.11
N GLU A 114 3.90 24.42 32.19
CA GLU A 114 2.72 25.23 32.47
C GLU A 114 1.71 25.23 31.32
N LEU A 115 2.20 25.29 30.08
CA LEU A 115 1.40 25.30 28.86
C LEU A 115 0.89 23.90 28.49
N PHE A 116 1.73 22.88 28.67
CA PHE A 116 1.45 21.49 28.32
C PHE A 116 1.62 20.54 29.52
N PRO A 117 0.79 20.68 30.56
CA PRO A 117 0.97 19.96 31.83
C PRO A 117 0.76 18.45 31.75
N LEU A 118 0.05 17.96 30.72
CA LEU A 118 -0.27 16.54 30.55
C LEU A 118 0.74 15.78 29.68
N ARG A 119 1.88 16.40 29.34
CA ARG A 119 2.87 15.80 28.45
C ARG A 119 3.84 14.94 29.27
N ASN A 120 3.39 13.77 29.69
CA ASN A 120 4.32 12.72 30.10
C ASN A 120 5.04 12.24 28.82
N PRO A 121 6.38 12.15 28.81
CA PRO A 121 7.07 11.55 27.67
C PRO A 121 6.57 10.12 27.55
N ALA A 122 5.75 9.86 26.53
CA ALA A 122 5.40 8.49 26.20
C ALA A 122 6.73 7.78 25.88
N PRO A 123 7.03 6.63 26.51
CA PRO A 123 8.16 5.84 26.07
C PRO A 123 8.01 5.62 24.57
N LEU A 124 9.09 5.84 23.82
CA LEU A 124 9.13 5.56 22.39
C LEU A 124 8.94 4.06 22.22
N THR A 125 7.68 3.60 22.11
CA THR A 125 7.38 2.24 21.70
C THR A 125 7.77 2.19 20.23
N VAL A 126 9.02 1.77 19.97
CA VAL A 126 9.41 1.32 18.63
C VAL A 126 8.33 0.32 18.23
N PRO A 127 7.65 0.51 17.08
CA PRO A 127 6.72 -0.49 16.58
C PRO A 127 7.42 -1.84 16.66
N PRO A 128 6.76 -2.93 17.11
CA PRO A 128 7.39 -4.23 17.13
C PRO A 128 7.92 -4.49 15.73
N MET A 129 9.24 -4.42 15.58
CA MET A 129 9.91 -4.91 14.38
C MET A 129 9.52 -6.38 14.36
N GLU A 130 8.90 -6.84 13.26
CA GLU A 130 8.36 -8.20 13.12
C GLU A 130 9.36 -9.19 13.73
N GLN A 131 9.10 -9.62 14.96
CA GLN A 131 9.88 -10.67 15.59
C GLN A 131 9.53 -11.90 14.75
N ASP A 132 10.53 -12.52 14.14
CA ASP A 132 10.38 -13.74 13.33
C ASP A 132 9.35 -14.66 14.02
N GLU A 133 8.14 -14.72 13.48
CA GLU A 133 7.07 -15.51 14.07
C GLU A 133 7.55 -16.95 14.25
N ASP A 134 7.15 -17.58 15.35
CA ASP A 134 7.58 -18.91 15.77
C ASP A 134 7.70 -19.89 14.60
N ARG A 135 8.93 -20.07 14.07
CA ARG A 135 9.27 -21.01 13.00
C ARG A 135 9.24 -22.46 13.52
N ASN A 136 8.11 -22.86 14.08
CA ASN A 136 7.90 -24.16 14.68
C ASN A 136 7.79 -25.23 13.60
N ILE A 137 8.78 -26.11 13.58
CA ILE A 137 8.92 -27.18 12.59
C ILE A 137 7.92 -28.30 12.92
N LYS A 138 7.11 -28.70 11.93
CA LYS A 138 6.16 -29.82 12.05
C LYS A 138 6.82 -31.15 11.74
N LYS A 139 7.54 -31.25 10.61
CA LYS A 139 8.18 -32.50 10.17
C LYS A 139 9.31 -32.27 9.15
N VAL A 140 10.22 -33.25 9.07
CA VAL A 140 11.23 -33.36 8.01
C VAL A 140 10.69 -34.25 6.89
N ILE A 141 10.83 -33.83 5.63
CA ILE A 141 10.26 -34.51 4.46
C ILE A 141 11.33 -35.23 3.65
N LYS A 142 12.47 -34.58 3.42
CA LYS A 142 13.54 -35.11 2.56
C LYS A 142 14.90 -34.84 3.18
N GLU A 143 15.85 -35.69 2.85
CA GLU A 143 17.27 -35.44 3.09
C GLU A 143 17.99 -35.28 1.74
N ARG A 144 18.97 -34.39 1.69
CA ARG A 144 19.87 -34.21 0.55
C ARG A 144 21.31 -34.13 1.04
N ARG A 145 22.23 -34.71 0.26
CA ARG A 145 23.67 -34.50 0.43
C ARG A 145 24.18 -33.70 -0.75
N LEU A 146 24.79 -32.55 -0.47
CA LEU A 146 25.47 -31.77 -1.49
C LEU A 146 26.89 -32.31 -1.70
N ARG A 147 27.30 -32.47 -2.96
CA ARG A 147 28.63 -32.97 -3.32
C ARG A 147 29.68 -31.97 -2.85
N GLY A 148 30.46 -32.34 -1.82
CA GLY A 148 31.55 -31.52 -1.27
C GLY A 148 31.21 -30.67 -0.03
N LYS A 149 29.95 -30.68 0.45
CA LYS A 149 29.58 -30.06 1.73
C LYS A 149 29.02 -31.12 2.68
N ASN A 150 29.74 -31.36 3.78
CA ASN A 150 29.16 -31.87 5.02
C ASN A 150 28.86 -30.62 5.87
N PRO A 151 27.64 -30.41 6.39
CA PRO A 151 26.65 -31.42 6.78
C PRO A 151 25.52 -31.69 5.77
N ARG A 152 24.68 -32.67 6.09
CA ARG A 152 23.46 -33.01 5.33
C ARG A 152 22.41 -31.92 5.52
N GLU A 153 21.65 -31.63 4.47
CA GLU A 153 20.52 -30.72 4.52
C GLU A 153 19.22 -31.53 4.60
N TYR A 154 18.27 -31.00 5.36
CA TYR A 154 16.96 -31.60 5.54
C TYR A 154 15.89 -30.60 5.10
N LEU A 155 14.93 -31.07 4.28
CA LEU A 155 13.78 -30.28 3.88
C LEU A 155 12.75 -30.31 4.99
N VAL A 156 12.48 -29.14 5.53
CA VAL A 156 11.66 -28.94 6.71
C VAL A 156 10.32 -28.32 6.33
N ARG A 157 9.25 -28.84 6.91
CA ARG A 157 7.91 -28.26 6.81
C ARG A 157 7.50 -27.65 8.14
N TYR A 158 7.13 -26.38 8.10
CA TYR A 158 6.65 -25.63 9.24
C TYR A 158 5.22 -26.01 9.63
N ARG A 159 4.85 -25.74 10.89
CA ARG A 159 3.50 -25.96 11.43
C ARG A 159 2.54 -24.88 10.95
N ASN A 160 3.02 -23.65 10.81
CA ASN A 160 2.28 -22.54 10.23
C ASN A 160 2.37 -22.60 8.69
N PRO A 161 1.24 -22.70 7.96
CA PRO A 161 1.24 -22.79 6.49
C PRO A 161 1.69 -21.50 5.78
N VAL A 162 1.88 -20.41 6.53
CA VAL A 162 2.42 -19.15 6.00
C VAL A 162 3.89 -19.30 5.59
N HIS A 163 4.65 -20.16 6.24
CA HIS A 163 6.06 -20.39 5.91
C HIS A 163 6.21 -21.53 4.89
N GLU A 164 6.98 -21.26 3.84
CA GLU A 164 7.29 -22.25 2.79
C GLU A 164 8.28 -23.31 3.28
N ASP A 165 8.30 -24.47 2.61
CA ASP A 165 9.22 -25.57 2.95
C ASP A 165 10.69 -25.14 2.66
N GLU A 166 11.56 -25.23 3.67
CA GLU A 166 12.95 -24.72 3.60
C GLU A 166 13.99 -25.84 3.82
N TRP A 167 15.13 -25.75 3.15
CA TRP A 167 16.27 -26.64 3.37
C TRP A 167 17.15 -26.09 4.48
N LEU A 168 17.20 -26.79 5.62
CA LEU A 168 17.98 -26.39 6.79
C LEU A 168 19.08 -27.40 7.10
N ALA A 169 20.19 -26.91 7.65
CA ALA A 169 21.23 -27.76 8.22
C ALA A 169 20.78 -28.40 9.54
N GLU A 170 21.41 -29.50 9.93
CA GLU A 170 21.10 -30.18 11.21
C GLU A 170 21.25 -29.27 12.44
N SER A 171 22.15 -28.29 12.37
CA SER A 171 22.41 -27.30 13.42
C SER A 171 21.37 -26.19 13.52
N GLU A 172 20.61 -25.95 12.45
CA GLU A 172 19.62 -24.86 12.36
C GLU A 172 18.22 -25.32 12.81
N ILE A 173 18.03 -26.64 12.95
CA ILE A 173 16.77 -27.25 13.34
C ILE A 173 16.71 -27.36 14.87
N TYR A 174 15.76 -26.66 15.49
CA TYR A 174 15.43 -26.85 16.90
C TYR A 174 14.86 -28.26 17.14
N ASP A 175 15.35 -28.97 18.16
CA ASP A 175 14.95 -30.35 18.49
C ASP A 175 15.17 -31.38 17.35
N SER A 176 16.22 -31.17 16.55
CA SER A 176 16.57 -31.98 15.37
C SER A 176 16.63 -33.49 15.64
N ASP A 177 17.15 -33.91 16.79
CA ASP A 177 17.22 -35.32 17.20
C ASP A 177 15.88 -36.04 17.16
N LYS A 178 14.81 -35.42 17.68
CA LYS A 178 13.48 -36.04 17.75
C LYS A 178 12.88 -36.17 16.35
N LEU A 179 13.01 -35.12 15.55
CA LEU A 179 12.45 -35.05 14.20
C LEU A 179 13.18 -36.00 13.24
N LEU A 180 14.51 -36.04 13.30
CA LEU A 180 15.32 -36.92 12.46
C LEU A 180 15.14 -38.40 12.84
N ARG A 181 14.96 -38.72 14.12
CA ARG A 181 14.62 -40.09 14.56
C ARG A 181 13.29 -40.55 13.97
N ARG A 182 12.24 -39.72 14.03
CA ARG A 182 10.93 -40.03 13.43
C ARG A 182 11.04 -40.21 11.92
N PHE A 183 11.72 -39.30 11.24
CA PHE A 183 11.95 -39.39 9.79
C PHE A 183 12.69 -40.67 9.38
N ARG A 184 13.75 -41.05 10.11
CA ARG A 184 14.50 -42.30 9.86
C ARG A 184 13.65 -43.54 10.11
N HIS A 185 12.74 -43.50 11.08
CA HIS A 185 11.81 -44.59 11.36
C HIS A 185 10.78 -44.76 10.24
N GLU A 186 10.18 -43.68 9.77
CA GLU A 186 9.20 -43.68 8.66
C GLU A 186 9.79 -44.17 7.34
N ARG A 187 11.10 -43.98 7.12
CA ARG A 187 11.78 -44.42 5.89
C ARG A 187 12.28 -45.85 5.90
N ARG A 188 12.20 -46.57 7.04
CA ARG A 188 12.53 -47.99 7.04
C ARG A 188 11.42 -48.74 6.28
N PRO A 189 11.75 -49.59 5.30
CA PRO A 189 10.74 -50.48 4.74
C PRO A 189 10.21 -51.37 5.87
N GLN A 190 8.89 -51.42 6.04
CA GLN A 190 8.27 -52.45 6.86
C GLN A 190 8.60 -53.78 6.19
N ALA A 191 9.33 -54.63 6.92
CA ALA A 191 9.62 -56.00 6.52
C ALA A 191 8.35 -56.86 6.65
#